data_AF-A0A1Z8X0N7-F1
#
_entry.id   AF-A0A1Z8X0N7-F1
#
_cell.length_a   1.000
_cell.length_b   1.000
_cell.length_c   1.000
_cell.angle_alpha   90.00
_cell.angle_beta   90.00
_cell.angle_gamma   90.00
#
_symmetry.space_group_name_H-M   'P 1'
#
loop_
_entity.id
_entity.type
_entity.pdbx_description
1 polymer ?
#
loop_
_entity_poly.entity_id
_entity_poly.type
_entity_poly.pdbx_seq_one_letter_code
_entity_poly.pdbx_strand_id
1 'polypeptide(L)'
;MKTLTQKTKEQIKAFGHSGDLDDLIERALKGASEITGYSPDQLKKLKKNYIIRWRNIIIYTLVSEFDCNLEKVCDAFGQDKVLVGVALDEFESIRATEGRRHLLLPYVNQIVDYIVL
;
A
#
# COMPACT_ATOMS: atom_id res chain seq x y z
N MET A 1 -0.96 -8.31 18.12
CA MET A 1 -1.71 -8.25 16.85
C MET A 1 -2.35 -6.87 16.77
N LYS A 2 -1.85 -5.95 15.95
CA LYS A 2 -2.60 -4.71 15.67
C LYS A 2 -3.46 -4.99 14.44
N THR A 3 -4.64 -5.52 14.67
CA THR A 3 -5.71 -5.51 13.66
C THR A 3 -6.09 -4.04 13.42
N LEU A 4 -6.41 -3.64 12.17
CA LEU A 4 -6.97 -2.31 11.92
C LEU A 4 -8.09 -2.03 12.90
N THR A 5 -8.03 -0.89 13.57
CA THR A 5 -9.05 -0.54 14.57
C THR A 5 -10.40 -0.40 13.88
N GLN A 6 -11.49 -0.68 14.59
CA GLN A 6 -12.84 -0.53 14.03
C GLN A 6 -13.08 0.91 13.51
N LYS A 7 -12.50 1.90 14.21
CA LYS A 7 -12.47 3.30 13.79
C LYS A 7 -11.73 3.49 12.46
N THR A 8 -10.54 2.91 12.30
CA THR A 8 -9.77 2.97 11.04
C THR A 8 -10.57 2.35 9.89
N LYS A 9 -11.26 1.22 10.13
CA LYS A 9 -12.10 0.57 9.12
C LYS A 9 -13.31 1.40 8.70
N GLU A 10 -13.93 2.11 9.64
CA GLU A 10 -15.04 3.02 9.36
C GLU A 10 -14.56 4.25 8.56
N GLN A 11 -13.38 4.78 8.88
CA GLN A 11 -12.79 5.89 8.14
C GLN A 11 -12.40 5.48 6.71
N ILE A 12 -11.85 4.28 6.49
CA ILE A 12 -11.57 3.74 5.14
C ILE A 12 -12.86 3.70 4.31
N LYS A 13 -13.98 3.20 4.88
CA LYS A 13 -15.28 3.18 4.20
C LYS A 13 -15.81 4.56 3.85
N ALA A 14 -15.56 5.55 4.71
CA ALA A 14 -15.91 6.95 4.42
C ALA A 14 -15.04 7.54 3.30
N PHE A 15 -13.76 7.15 3.21
CA PHE A 15 -12.80 7.62 2.20
C PHE A 15 -12.98 6.97 0.82
N GLY A 16 -13.34 5.67 0.76
CA GLY A 16 -13.48 4.90 -0.49
C GLY A 16 -14.56 5.41 -1.46
N HIS A 17 -15.35 6.40 -1.06
CA HIS A 17 -16.33 7.07 -1.91
C HIS A 17 -15.94 8.49 -2.36
N SER A 18 -14.82 9.07 -1.87
CA SER A 18 -14.47 10.47 -2.15
C SER A 18 -12.98 10.80 -2.28
N GLY A 19 -12.06 9.88 -2.00
CA GLY A 19 -10.62 10.15 -2.04
C GLY A 19 -10.10 10.31 -3.47
N ASP A 20 -9.48 11.45 -3.78
CA ASP A 20 -8.69 11.61 -5.00
C ASP A 20 -7.52 10.63 -4.98
N LEU A 21 -7.33 9.88 -6.07
CA LEU A 21 -6.29 8.86 -6.18
C LEU A 21 -4.90 9.47 -5.93
N ASP A 22 -4.68 10.70 -6.39
CA ASP A 22 -3.41 11.38 -6.20
C ASP A 22 -3.13 11.70 -4.73
N ASP A 23 -4.13 12.11 -3.95
CA ASP A 23 -4.01 12.34 -2.50
C ASP A 23 -3.72 11.04 -1.74
N LEU A 24 -4.39 9.94 -2.12
CA LEU A 24 -4.13 8.62 -1.53
C LEU A 24 -2.69 8.15 -1.81
N ILE A 25 -2.21 8.35 -3.03
CA ILE A 25 -0.84 8.01 -3.42
C ILE A 25 0.17 8.87 -2.65
N GLU A 26 -0.06 10.18 -2.55
CA GLU A 26 0.81 11.10 -1.82
C GLU A 26 0.92 10.70 -0.35
N ARG A 27 -0.21 10.45 0.32
CA ARG A 27 -0.25 10.03 1.71
C ARG A 27 0.42 8.67 1.92
N ALA A 28 0.16 7.71 1.05
CA ALA A 28 0.77 6.38 1.14
C ALA A 28 2.30 6.44 0.98
N LEU A 29 2.78 7.26 0.04
CA LEU A 29 4.21 7.49 -0.16
C LEU A 29 4.85 8.22 1.01
N LYS A 30 4.17 9.20 1.59
CA LYS A 30 4.62 9.88 2.79
C LYS A 30 4.75 8.90 3.96
N GLY A 31 3.74 8.07 4.20
CA GLY A 31 3.79 7.04 5.23
C GLY A 31 4.94 6.04 5.02
N ALA A 32 5.12 5.54 3.81
CA ALA A 32 6.24 4.66 3.49
C ALA A 32 7.61 5.36 3.57
N SER A 33 7.69 6.66 3.25
CA SER A 33 8.89 7.47 3.40
C SER A 33 9.30 7.58 4.87
N GLU A 34 8.36 7.84 5.78
CA GLU A 34 8.63 7.89 7.23
C GLU A 34 9.11 6.54 7.78
N ILE A 35 8.56 5.42 7.28
CA ILE A 35 8.96 4.08 7.74
C ILE A 35 10.35 3.69 7.24
N THR A 36 10.70 4.09 6.01
CA THR A 36 11.90 3.57 5.32
C THR A 36 13.07 4.55 5.24
N GLY A 37 12.81 5.85 5.39
CA GLY A 37 13.76 6.92 5.15
C GLY A 37 14.02 7.23 3.67
N TYR A 38 13.35 6.56 2.73
CA TYR A 38 13.46 6.86 1.29
C TYR A 38 12.49 7.95 0.87
N SER A 39 12.91 8.81 -0.04
CA SER A 39 12.01 9.85 -0.57
C SER A 39 10.85 9.22 -1.38
N PRO A 40 9.69 9.90 -1.47
CA PRO A 40 8.59 9.49 -2.32
C PRO A 40 9.01 9.18 -3.77
N ASP A 41 9.93 9.97 -4.32
CA ASP A 41 10.44 9.78 -5.68
C ASP A 41 11.28 8.50 -5.82
N GLN A 42 12.07 8.17 -4.80
CA GLN A 42 12.81 6.90 -4.74
C GLN A 42 11.85 5.72 -4.65
N LEU A 43 10.83 5.80 -3.79
CA LEU A 43 9.81 4.77 -3.64
C LEU A 43 9.02 4.54 -4.94
N LYS A 44 8.75 5.58 -5.73
CA LYS A 44 8.10 5.45 -7.04
C LYS A 44 9.02 4.81 -8.10
N LYS A 45 10.28 5.27 -8.22
CA LYS A 45 11.07 5.05 -9.44
C LYS A 45 12.27 4.11 -9.27
N LEU A 46 12.81 3.96 -8.05
CA LEU A 46 14.12 3.34 -7.87
C LEU A 46 14.06 1.80 -7.97
N LYS A 47 14.88 1.23 -8.86
CA LYS A 47 14.93 -0.21 -9.16
C LYS A 47 15.84 -1.00 -8.20
N LYS A 48 15.64 -0.85 -6.88
CA LYS A 48 16.33 -1.68 -5.86
C LYS A 48 15.33 -2.67 -5.26
N ASN A 49 15.70 -3.94 -5.09
CA ASN A 49 14.79 -5.01 -4.63
C ASN A 49 13.95 -4.62 -3.40
N TYR A 50 14.59 -4.01 -2.39
CA TYR A 50 13.89 -3.55 -1.18
C TYR A 50 12.88 -2.42 -1.45
N ILE A 51 13.22 -1.49 -2.34
CA ILE A 51 12.33 -0.39 -2.72
C ILE A 51 11.18 -0.88 -3.61
N ILE A 52 11.46 -1.83 -4.51
CA ILE A 52 10.44 -2.50 -5.32
C ILE A 52 9.42 -3.18 -4.39
N ARG A 53 9.88 -3.87 -3.34
CA ARG A 53 8.99 -4.48 -2.35
C ARG A 53 8.10 -3.43 -1.68
N TRP A 54 8.68 -2.31 -1.23
CA TRP A 54 7.90 -1.22 -0.62
C TRP A 54 6.90 -0.59 -1.57
N ARG A 55 7.29 -0.34 -2.82
CA ARG A 55 6.38 0.14 -3.86
C ARG A 55 5.20 -0.81 -4.05
N ASN A 56 5.47 -2.12 -4.13
CA ASN A 56 4.41 -3.11 -4.25
C ASN A 56 3.53 -3.16 -3.00
N ILE A 57 4.07 -2.94 -1.79
CA ILE A 57 3.27 -2.87 -0.55
C ILE A 57 2.34 -1.64 -0.58
N ILE A 58 2.82 -0.50 -1.08
CA ILE A 58 1.99 0.70 -1.27
C ILE A 58 0.85 0.41 -2.25
N ILE A 59 1.18 -0.14 -3.43
CA ILE A 59 0.18 -0.48 -4.45
C ILE A 59 -0.85 -1.49 -3.89
N TYR A 60 -0.37 -2.52 -3.21
CA TYR A 60 -1.20 -3.51 -2.54
C TYR A 60 -2.15 -2.87 -1.52
N THR A 61 -1.66 -1.94 -0.71
CA THR A 61 -2.47 -1.24 0.30
C THR A 61 -3.58 -0.42 -0.36
N LEU A 62 -3.24 0.34 -1.41
CA LEU A 62 -4.21 1.15 -2.16
C LEU A 62 -5.31 0.27 -2.80
N VAL A 63 -4.94 -0.86 -3.38
CA VAL A 63 -5.88 -1.76 -4.06
C VAL A 63 -6.74 -2.53 -3.07
N SER A 64 -6.12 -3.15 -2.05
CA SER A 64 -6.82 -4.06 -1.14
C SER A 64 -7.59 -3.37 -0.01
N GLU A 65 -7.14 -2.21 0.47
CA GLU A 65 -7.78 -1.52 1.58
C GLU A 65 -8.65 -0.34 1.11
N PHE A 66 -8.30 0.31 0.01
CA PHE A 66 -9.01 1.50 -0.48
C PHE A 66 -9.79 1.27 -1.79
N ASP A 67 -9.86 0.02 -2.28
CA ASP A 67 -10.57 -0.36 -3.51
C ASP A 67 -10.10 0.43 -4.76
N CYS A 68 -8.86 0.92 -4.76
CA CYS A 68 -8.30 1.63 -5.90
C CYS A 68 -8.16 0.69 -7.11
N ASN A 69 -8.52 1.19 -8.29
CA ASN A 69 -8.33 0.44 -9.53
C ASN A 69 -6.83 0.21 -9.81
N LEU A 70 -6.43 -1.06 -9.92
CA LEU A 70 -5.04 -1.46 -10.12
C LEU A 70 -4.38 -0.82 -11.34
N GLU A 71 -5.10 -0.70 -12.46
CA GLU A 71 -4.57 -0.11 -13.70
C GLU A 71 -4.19 1.36 -13.49
N LYS A 72 -5.11 2.14 -12.90
CA LYS A 72 -4.86 3.55 -12.58
C LYS A 72 -3.70 3.74 -11.60
N VAL A 73 -3.60 2.87 -10.59
CA VAL A 73 -2.48 2.92 -9.63
C VAL A 73 -1.16 2.59 -10.34
N CYS A 74 -1.10 1.53 -11.15
CA CYS A 74 0.10 1.17 -11.90
C CYS A 74 0.56 2.29 -12.84
N ASP A 75 -0.38 2.95 -13.54
CA ASP A 75 -0.10 4.09 -14.40
C ASP A 75 0.53 5.25 -13.61
N ALA A 76 -0.02 5.59 -12.45
CA ALA A 76 0.50 6.67 -11.59
C ALA A 76 1.91 6.38 -11.03
N PHE A 77 2.28 5.11 -10.91
CA PHE A 77 3.63 4.68 -10.52
C PHE A 77 4.53 4.35 -11.71
N GLY A 78 4.03 4.42 -12.95
CA GLY A 78 4.74 4.02 -14.16
C GLY A 78 5.23 2.57 -14.11
N GLN A 79 4.41 1.66 -13.57
CA GLN A 79 4.74 0.24 -13.41
C GLN A 79 3.96 -0.64 -14.38
N ASP A 80 4.59 -1.77 -14.76
CA ASP A 80 3.92 -2.79 -15.55
C ASP A 80 2.91 -3.56 -14.69
N LYS A 81 1.65 -3.58 -15.14
CA LYS A 81 0.54 -4.18 -14.38
C LYS A 81 0.68 -5.69 -14.20
N VAL A 82 1.32 -6.39 -15.14
CA VAL A 82 1.48 -7.86 -15.06
C VAL A 82 2.51 -8.20 -14.00
N LEU A 83 3.65 -7.50 -13.99
CA LEU A 83 4.69 -7.68 -12.99
C LEU A 83 4.21 -7.30 -11.57
N VAL A 84 3.43 -6.22 -11.47
CA VAL A 84 2.82 -5.82 -10.20
C VAL A 84 1.79 -6.85 -9.76
N GLY A 85 0.92 -7.33 -10.65
CA GLY A 85 -0.09 -8.35 -10.34
C GLY A 85 0.51 -9.61 -9.71
N VAL A 86 1.60 -10.15 -10.27
CA VAL A 86 2.31 -11.31 -9.70
C VAL A 86 2.78 -11.05 -8.25
N ALA A 87 3.28 -9.85 -7.96
CA ALA A 87 3.72 -9.50 -6.62
C ALA A 87 2.55 -9.33 -5.64
N LEU A 88 1.40 -8.84 -6.12
CA LEU A 88 0.18 -8.70 -5.32
C LEU A 88 -0.42 -10.07 -4.98
N ASP A 89 -0.39 -11.03 -5.90
CA ASP A 89 -0.82 -12.42 -5.65
C ASP A 89 0.05 -13.11 -4.57
N GLU A 90 1.36 -12.83 -4.58
CA GLU A 90 2.27 -13.28 -3.51
C GLU A 90 1.90 -12.66 -2.17
N PHE A 91 1.55 -11.37 -2.14
CA PHE A 91 1.13 -10.67 -0.93
C PHE A 91 -0.22 -11.16 -0.39
N GLU A 92 -1.19 -11.46 -1.25
CA GLU A 92 -2.43 -12.12 -0.82
C GLU A 92 -2.17 -13.49 -0.18
N SER A 93 -1.25 -14.27 -0.76
CA SER A 93 -0.83 -15.56 -0.20
C SER A 93 -0.15 -15.40 1.18
N ILE A 94 0.68 -14.36 1.33
CA ILE A 94 1.30 -14.02 2.63
C ILE A 94 0.22 -13.60 3.64
N ARG A 95 -0.71 -12.72 3.24
CA ARG A 95 -1.80 -12.22 4.08
C ARG A 95 -2.70 -13.35 4.59
N ALA A 96 -3.04 -14.30 3.73
CA ALA A 96 -3.86 -15.46 4.08
C ALA A 96 -3.20 -16.36 5.14
N THR A 97 -1.86 -16.31 5.24
CA THR A 97 -1.07 -17.12 6.20
C THR A 97 -0.55 -16.29 7.37
N GLU A 98 -0.98 -15.04 7.48
CA GLU A 98 -0.41 -14.05 8.38
C GLU A 98 -0.89 -14.27 9.82
N GLY A 99 0.02 -14.76 10.65
CA GLY A 99 -0.27 -15.30 11.99
C GLY A 99 0.90 -16.13 12.56
N ARG A 100 1.85 -16.54 11.70
CA ARG A 100 3.11 -17.19 12.09
C ARG A 100 4.36 -16.34 11.83
N ARG A 101 4.36 -15.50 10.79
CA ARG A 101 5.41 -14.53 10.47
C ARG A 101 4.74 -13.21 10.09
N HIS A 102 5.20 -12.10 10.66
CA HIS A 102 4.64 -10.77 10.45
C HIS A 102 5.41 -10.07 9.32
N LEU A 103 5.03 -10.34 8.06
CA LEU A 103 5.85 -9.98 6.89
C LEU A 103 5.21 -8.91 5.99
N LEU A 104 3.92 -8.62 6.16
CA LEU A 104 3.15 -7.71 5.31
C LEU A 104 2.17 -6.84 6.12
N LEU A 105 1.24 -7.44 6.86
CA LEU A 105 0.17 -6.74 7.59
C LEU A 105 0.66 -5.59 8.52
N PRO A 106 1.78 -5.70 9.26
CA PRO A 106 2.26 -4.58 10.06
C PRO A 106 2.54 -3.32 9.22
N TYR A 107 3.08 -3.49 8.01
CA TYR A 107 3.42 -2.39 7.12
C TYR A 107 2.18 -1.81 6.45
N VAL A 108 1.25 -2.66 6.01
CA VAL A 108 -0.06 -2.25 5.48
C VAL A 108 -0.79 -1.40 6.52
N ASN A 109 -0.89 -1.88 7.76
CA ASN A 109 -1.61 -1.16 8.82
C ASN A 109 -0.98 0.20 9.13
N GLN A 110 0.36 0.28 9.14
CA GLN A 110 1.05 1.55 9.33
C GLN A 110 0.75 2.54 8.20
N ILE A 111 0.79 2.09 6.93
CA ILE A 111 0.45 2.94 5.78
C ILE A 111 -1.01 3.40 5.85
N VAL A 112 -1.93 2.50 6.16
CA VAL A 112 -3.35 2.84 6.33
C VAL A 112 -3.55 3.89 7.42
N ASP A 113 -2.91 3.72 8.57
CA ASP A 113 -2.97 4.71 9.66
C ASP A 113 -2.48 6.09 9.16
N TYR A 114 -1.41 6.15 8.35
CA TYR A 114 -0.93 7.40 7.76
C TYR A 114 -1.88 8.05 6.74
N ILE A 115 -2.65 7.24 5.99
CA ILE A 115 -3.60 7.78 5.01
C ILE A 115 -4.82 8.37 5.71
N VAL A 116 -5.27 7.69 6.77
CA VAL A 116 -6.54 7.95 7.45
C VAL A 116 -6.44 9.02 8.55
N LEU A 117 -5.25 9.28 9.08
CA LEU A 117 -4.96 10.35 10.05
C LEU A 117 -4.72 11.71 9.37
#